data_AF-A0A7S0Z3K6-F1
#
_entry.id   AF-A0A7S0Z3K6-F1
#
_cell.length_a   1.000
_cell.length_b   1.000
_cell.length_c   1.000
_cell.angle_alpha   90.00
_cell.angle_beta   90.00
_cell.angle_gamma   90.00
#
_symmetry.space_group_name_H-M   'P 1'
#
loop_
_entity.id
_entity.type
_entity.pdbx_description
1 polymer ?
#
loop_
_entity_poly.entity_id
_entity_poly.type
_entity_poly.pdbx_seq_one_letter_code
_entity_poly.pdbx_strand_id
1 'polypeptide(L)'
;GGGGWETTYESWREVGVVRGRDVQPCADGSWAEQTVESDNWSGSKGEMGGVMWQPLKRIQRATEKVIRNYGGDVSMLLDVCRETLVFETADDIAGCIQLILEDPDLVVLRVKNGLARDYDASRTCGYRSVTVNMRVVSDTANRFGVDTHVCELQLLLLSFAVQKSLGSHARYTRVRDLRGE
;
A
#
# COMPACT_ATOMS: atom_id res chain seq x y z
N GLY A 1 -19.09 11.09 31.62
CA GLY A 1 -18.13 9.97 31.66
C GLY A 1 -17.42 9.94 30.33
N GLY A 2 -16.24 10.56 30.27
CA GLY A 2 -15.37 10.58 29.09
C GLY A 2 -14.00 10.11 29.53
N GLY A 3 -13.38 9.25 28.72
CA GLY A 3 -12.07 8.68 29.06
C GLY A 3 -11.78 7.34 28.38
N GLY A 4 -12.10 7.20 27.08
CA GLY A 4 -11.86 5.96 26.33
C GLY A 4 -11.17 6.13 24.98
N TRP A 5 -10.82 7.36 24.58
CA TRP A 5 -10.30 7.69 23.24
C TRP A 5 -8.78 7.94 23.19
N GLU A 6 -8.11 8.11 24.33
CA GLU A 6 -6.67 8.40 24.37
C GLU A 6 -5.79 7.16 24.20
N THR A 7 -6.24 5.98 24.64
CA THR A 7 -5.40 4.78 24.69
C THR A 7 -5.18 4.07 23.36
N THR A 8 -6.12 4.15 22.41
CA THR A 8 -5.92 3.56 21.08
C THR A 8 -5.05 4.45 20.20
N TYR A 9 -5.19 5.78 20.28
CA TYR A 9 -4.43 6.74 19.47
C TYR A 9 -2.95 6.83 19.88
N GLU A 10 -2.62 6.60 21.16
CA GLU A 10 -1.23 6.57 21.62
C GLU A 10 -0.48 5.29 21.24
N SER A 11 -1.17 4.15 21.10
CA SER A 11 -0.53 2.90 20.66
C SER A 11 0.09 3.00 19.25
N TRP A 12 -0.47 3.85 18.38
CA TRP A 12 0.05 4.10 17.03
C TRP A 12 1.17 5.17 16.99
N ARG A 13 1.38 5.93 18.07
CA ARG A 13 2.52 6.87 18.19
C ARG A 13 3.83 6.15 18.49
N GLU A 14 3.79 5.05 19.23
CA GLU A 14 4.98 4.25 19.52
C GLU A 14 5.50 3.49 18.28
N VAL A 15 4.69 3.36 17.22
CA VAL A 15 5.06 2.72 15.94
C VAL A 15 5.49 3.73 14.86
N GLY A 16 5.79 4.99 15.21
CA GLY A 16 6.39 5.94 14.27
C GLY A 16 5.49 6.40 13.11
N VAL A 17 4.16 6.43 13.30
CA VAL A 17 3.22 6.96 12.29
C VAL A 17 3.30 8.49 12.27
N VAL A 18 4.13 9.04 11.38
CA VAL A 18 4.21 10.48 11.10
C VAL A 18 2.94 10.93 10.38
N ARG A 19 2.35 12.03 10.85
CA ARG A 19 1.17 12.69 10.27
C ARG A 19 1.31 12.85 8.75
N GLY A 20 0.32 12.39 8.00
CA GLY A 20 0.11 12.81 6.61
C GLY A 20 0.07 14.34 6.58
N ARG A 21 0.92 14.95 5.74
CA ARG A 21 0.97 16.40 5.58
C ARG A 21 -0.39 16.91 5.08
N ASP A 22 -0.92 17.90 5.78
CA ASP A 22 -2.07 18.69 5.34
C ASP A 22 -1.83 19.19 3.91
N VAL A 23 -2.72 18.80 2.99
CA VAL A 23 -2.73 19.33 1.62
C VAL A 23 -3.42 20.68 1.68
N GLN A 24 -2.65 21.77 1.69
CA GLN A 24 -3.21 23.10 1.52
C GLN A 24 -3.31 23.47 0.03
N PRO A 25 -4.44 24.08 -0.41
CA PRO A 25 -4.56 24.60 -1.76
C PRO A 25 -3.60 25.79 -1.98
N CYS A 26 -3.09 25.93 -3.21
CA CYS A 26 -2.39 27.15 -3.63
C CYS A 26 -3.36 28.35 -3.58
N ALA A 27 -2.81 29.54 -3.33
CA ALA A 27 -3.60 30.78 -3.14
C ALA A 27 -4.47 31.20 -4.35
N ASP A 28 -4.28 30.57 -5.50
CA ASP A 28 -5.02 30.80 -6.75
C ASP A 28 -6.09 29.73 -7.07
N GLY A 29 -6.27 28.74 -6.19
CA GLY A 29 -7.24 27.66 -6.38
C GLY A 29 -6.83 26.59 -7.41
N SER A 30 -5.59 26.60 -7.89
CA SER A 30 -5.05 25.54 -8.74
C SER A 30 -4.47 24.39 -7.88
N TRP A 31 -4.66 23.15 -8.35
CA TRP A 31 -3.93 21.99 -7.82
C TRP A 31 -2.60 21.89 -8.57
N ALA A 32 -1.52 22.40 -7.98
CA ALA A 32 -0.20 22.24 -8.57
C ALA A 32 0.21 20.77 -8.60
N GLU A 33 0.52 20.25 -9.78
CA GLU A 33 1.06 18.91 -10.00
C GLU A 33 2.50 18.87 -9.43
N GLN A 34 2.65 18.54 -8.15
CA GLN A 34 3.97 18.26 -7.59
C GLN A 34 4.43 16.89 -8.08
N THR A 35 5.45 16.88 -8.93
CA THR A 35 6.27 15.71 -9.21
C THR A 35 6.92 15.25 -7.91
N VAL A 36 6.35 14.24 -7.27
CA VAL A 36 6.93 13.58 -6.10
C VAL A 36 8.07 12.69 -6.61
N GLU A 37 9.30 13.19 -6.52
CA GLU A 37 10.49 12.36 -6.63
C GLU A 37 10.46 11.28 -5.55
N SER A 38 10.76 10.07 -5.97
CA SER A 38 10.48 8.82 -5.26
C SER A 38 11.51 8.49 -4.18
N ASP A 39 11.63 9.35 -3.16
CA ASP A 39 12.41 9.07 -1.94
C ASP A 39 11.47 9.09 -0.71
N ASN A 40 10.57 8.10 -0.63
CA ASN A 40 9.56 7.95 0.43
C ASN A 40 9.93 6.88 1.49
N TRP A 41 11.21 6.57 1.68
CA TRP A 41 11.64 5.66 2.74
C TRP A 41 11.90 6.44 4.04
N SER A 42 11.04 6.27 5.04
CA SER A 42 11.18 6.95 6.34
C SER A 42 12.01 6.20 7.38
N GLY A 43 12.52 5.00 7.07
CA GLY A 43 13.22 4.16 8.06
C GLY A 43 14.66 4.60 8.31
N SER A 44 15.00 4.92 9.55
CA SER A 44 16.39 5.13 9.98
C SER A 44 17.10 3.79 10.22
N LYS A 45 18.44 3.75 10.08
CA LYS A 45 19.22 2.53 10.37
C LYS A 45 19.08 2.17 11.85
N GLY A 46 18.22 1.20 12.17
CA GLY A 46 17.99 0.69 13.52
C GLY A 46 16.53 0.62 13.95
N GLU A 47 15.59 1.17 13.17
CA GLU A 47 14.15 1.07 13.41
C GLU A 47 13.56 -0.14 12.66
N MET A 48 12.93 -1.05 13.41
CA MET A 48 12.30 -2.25 12.87
C MET A 48 11.14 -1.89 11.94
N GLY A 49 11.32 -2.16 10.64
CA GLY A 49 10.30 -1.99 9.62
C GLY A 49 9.99 -0.52 9.27
N GLY A 50 9.34 -0.32 8.12
CA GLY A 50 9.08 1.03 7.62
C GLY A 50 7.87 1.09 6.68
N VAL A 51 7.27 2.28 6.61
CA VAL A 51 6.17 2.56 5.67
C VAL A 51 6.74 3.22 4.43
N MET A 52 6.48 2.62 3.28
CA MET A 52 6.70 3.24 1.97
C MET A 52 5.39 3.84 1.48
N TRP A 53 5.19 5.12 1.82
CA TRP A 53 4.00 5.87 1.43
C TRP A 53 3.88 5.99 -0.08
N GLN A 54 2.71 5.65 -0.64
CA GLN A 54 2.45 5.74 -2.06
C GLN A 54 1.38 6.78 -2.36
N PRO A 55 1.56 7.61 -3.41
CA PRO A 55 0.47 8.44 -3.89
C PRO A 55 -0.65 7.54 -4.43
N LEU A 56 -1.87 8.08 -4.44
CA LEU A 56 -2.98 7.47 -5.15
C LEU A 56 -2.59 7.11 -6.59
N LYS A 57 -3.14 6.01 -7.09
CA LYS A 57 -2.88 5.59 -8.46
C LYS A 57 -3.31 6.68 -9.44
N ARG A 58 -2.36 7.12 -10.28
CA ARG A 58 -2.63 8.10 -11.35
C ARG A 58 -3.75 7.60 -12.28
N ILE A 59 -4.64 8.49 -12.68
CA ILE A 59 -5.82 8.20 -13.52
C ILE A 59 -5.43 7.46 -14.80
N GLN A 60 -4.38 7.89 -15.49
CA GLN A 60 -3.90 7.23 -16.70
C GLN A 60 -3.52 5.76 -16.45
N ARG A 61 -2.79 5.49 -15.36
CA ARG A 61 -2.37 4.13 -14.98
C ARG A 61 -3.54 3.27 -14.51
N ALA A 62 -4.54 3.87 -13.85
CA ALA A 62 -5.79 3.20 -13.52
C ALA A 62 -6.54 2.77 -14.78
N THR A 63 -6.70 3.70 -15.73
CA THR A 63 -7.39 3.47 -17.01
C THR A 63 -6.69 2.37 -17.81
N GLU A 64 -5.37 2.45 -17.99
CA GLU A 64 -4.58 1.41 -18.67
C GLU A 64 -4.79 0.04 -18.04
N LYS A 65 -4.74 -0.05 -16.70
CA LYS A 65 -4.91 -1.31 -15.97
C LYS A 65 -6.31 -1.89 -16.14
N VAL A 66 -7.35 -1.05 -16.07
CA VAL A 66 -8.75 -1.47 -16.25
C VAL A 66 -8.97 -2.03 -17.66
N ILE A 67 -8.51 -1.31 -18.68
CA ILE A 67 -8.71 -1.74 -20.07
C ILE A 67 -7.91 -3.00 -20.39
N ARG A 68 -6.62 -3.06 -20.03
CA ARG A 68 -5.73 -4.15 -20.43
C ARG A 68 -5.92 -5.42 -19.61
N ASN A 69 -6.17 -5.30 -18.30
CA ASN A 69 -6.15 -6.46 -17.40
C ASN A 69 -7.54 -6.91 -16.99
N TYR A 70 -8.52 -6.00 -17.01
CA TYR A 70 -9.86 -6.26 -16.48
C TYR A 70 -10.97 -6.10 -17.52
N GLY A 71 -10.61 -5.96 -18.81
CA GLY A 71 -11.59 -5.90 -19.89
C GLY A 71 -12.57 -4.73 -19.79
N GLY A 72 -12.16 -3.63 -19.14
CA GLY A 72 -13.03 -2.47 -18.91
C GLY A 72 -13.79 -2.49 -17.58
N ASP A 73 -13.72 -3.57 -16.80
CA ASP A 73 -14.40 -3.64 -15.50
C ASP A 73 -13.63 -2.86 -14.42
N VAL A 74 -14.14 -1.66 -14.09
CA VAL A 74 -13.56 -0.78 -13.08
C VAL A 74 -13.69 -1.34 -11.66
N SER A 75 -14.64 -2.23 -11.39
CA SER A 75 -14.84 -2.81 -10.06
C SER A 75 -13.67 -3.71 -9.62
N MET A 76 -12.85 -4.14 -10.57
CA MET A 76 -11.67 -4.97 -10.36
C MET A 76 -10.40 -4.16 -10.02
N LEU A 77 -10.48 -2.82 -10.05
CA LEU A 77 -9.36 -1.93 -9.72
C LEU A 77 -9.26 -1.70 -8.20
N LEU A 78 -8.59 -2.61 -7.51
CA LEU A 78 -8.50 -2.64 -6.04
C LEU A 78 -7.27 -1.93 -5.44
N ASP A 79 -6.47 -1.27 -6.27
CA ASP A 79 -5.18 -0.67 -5.88
C ASP A 79 -5.11 0.82 -6.24
N VAL A 80 -6.23 1.53 -6.09
CA VAL A 80 -6.31 2.98 -6.18
C VAL A 80 -5.63 3.61 -4.97
N CYS A 81 -6.11 3.27 -3.77
CA CYS A 81 -5.45 3.51 -2.50
C CYS A 81 -4.59 2.29 -2.13
N ARG A 82 -3.29 2.51 -1.90
CA ARG A 82 -2.37 1.41 -1.63
C ARG A 82 -1.15 1.89 -0.85
N GLU A 83 -0.66 1.04 0.03
CA GLU A 83 0.56 1.29 0.79
C GLU A 83 1.47 0.07 0.80
N THR A 84 2.76 0.30 1.09
CA THR A 84 3.73 -0.78 1.28
C THR A 84 4.33 -0.70 2.67
N LEU A 85 4.24 -1.78 3.43
CA LEU A 85 4.99 -1.97 4.67
C LEU A 85 6.19 -2.86 4.40
N VAL A 86 7.33 -2.51 4.97
CA VAL A 86 8.58 -3.24 4.79
C VAL A 86 9.04 -3.80 6.12
N PHE A 87 9.44 -5.06 6.10
CA PHE A 87 9.79 -5.88 7.26
C PHE A 87 11.15 -6.53 7.05
N GLU A 88 11.86 -6.84 8.13
CA GLU A 88 13.14 -7.56 8.01
C GLU A 88 12.94 -9.05 7.82
N THR A 89 11.97 -9.64 8.54
CA THR A 89 11.74 -11.08 8.56
C THR A 89 10.33 -11.45 8.07
N ALA A 90 10.17 -12.71 7.66
CA ALA A 90 8.87 -13.25 7.29
C ALA A 90 7.95 -13.45 8.51
N ASP A 91 8.53 -13.63 9.70
CA ASP A 91 7.79 -13.76 10.95
C ASP A 91 7.12 -12.44 11.32
N ASP A 92 7.80 -11.29 11.11
CA ASP A 92 7.21 -9.96 11.30
C ASP A 92 6.01 -9.72 10.36
N ILE A 93 6.12 -10.20 9.12
CA ILE A 93 5.00 -10.16 8.15
C ILE A 93 3.83 -11.00 8.68
N ALA A 94 4.08 -12.20 9.21
CA ALA A 94 3.05 -13.05 9.77
C ALA A 94 2.37 -12.40 10.97
N GLY A 95 3.14 -11.79 11.88
CA GLY A 95 2.62 -11.01 13.01
C GLY A 95 1.77 -9.83 12.57
N CYS A 96 2.22 -9.06 11.57
CA CYS A 96 1.44 -7.97 11.01
C CYS A 96 0.10 -8.43 10.41
N ILE A 97 0.08 -9.57 9.71
CA ILE A 97 -1.16 -10.15 9.18
C ILE A 97 -2.10 -10.54 10.32
N GLN A 98 -1.60 -11.10 11.42
CA GLN A 98 -2.42 -11.40 12.60
C GLN A 98 -3.06 -10.14 13.18
N LEU A 99 -2.28 -9.08 13.38
CA LEU A 99 -2.80 -7.78 13.85
C LEU A 99 -3.91 -7.23 12.93
N ILE A 100 -3.72 -7.30 11.60
CA ILE A 100 -4.72 -6.87 10.62
C ILE A 100 -6.00 -7.72 10.71
N LEU A 101 -5.88 -9.02 10.95
CA LEU A 101 -7.02 -9.94 11.04
C LEU A 101 -7.81 -9.77 12.35
N GLU A 102 -7.14 -9.32 13.41
CA GLU A 102 -7.73 -9.11 14.74
C GLU A 102 -8.31 -7.70 14.91
N ASP A 103 -7.94 -6.76 14.05
CA ASP A 103 -8.42 -5.37 14.11
C ASP A 103 -9.92 -5.28 13.70
N PRO A 104 -10.81 -4.83 14.60
CA PRO A 104 -12.24 -4.74 14.33
C PRO A 104 -12.61 -3.66 13.29
N ASP A 105 -11.73 -2.68 13.06
CA ASP A 105 -11.94 -1.62 12.06
C ASP A 105 -11.51 -2.05 10.65
N LEU A 106 -10.97 -3.27 10.49
CA LEU A 106 -10.50 -3.79 9.21
C LEU A 106 -11.32 -5.01 8.77
N VAL A 107 -11.71 -5.01 7.49
CA VAL A 107 -12.31 -6.18 6.84
C VAL A 107 -11.39 -6.67 5.73
N VAL A 108 -10.71 -7.78 5.97
CA VAL A 108 -9.86 -8.43 4.97
C VAL A 108 -10.72 -9.12 3.92
N LEU A 109 -10.53 -8.75 2.65
CA LEU A 109 -11.22 -9.34 1.50
C LEU A 109 -10.40 -10.45 0.86
N ARG A 110 -9.07 -10.28 0.80
CA ARG A 110 -8.17 -11.21 0.12
C ARG A 110 -6.74 -11.08 0.63
N VAL A 111 -6.06 -12.21 0.77
CA VAL A 111 -4.60 -12.27 0.98
C VAL A 111 -3.97 -13.08 -0.15
N LYS A 112 -2.94 -12.52 -0.78
CA LYS A 112 -2.12 -13.20 -1.80
C LYS A 112 -0.71 -13.38 -1.25
N ASN A 113 -0.30 -14.61 -1.06
CA ASN A 113 1.04 -14.94 -0.56
C ASN A 113 2.05 -15.06 -1.71
N GLY A 114 2.65 -13.94 -2.12
CA GLY A 114 3.75 -13.96 -3.09
C GLY A 114 5.09 -14.44 -2.52
N LEU A 115 5.16 -14.70 -1.20
CA LEU A 115 6.33 -15.26 -0.52
C LEU A 115 6.30 -16.80 -0.44
N ALA A 116 5.20 -17.45 -0.85
CA ALA A 116 5.10 -18.91 -0.92
C ALA A 116 6.18 -19.51 -1.84
N ARG A 117 6.85 -20.59 -1.40
CA ARG A 117 8.02 -21.16 -2.10
C ARG A 117 7.76 -21.56 -3.56
N ASP A 118 6.53 -21.93 -3.86
CA ASP A 118 6.00 -22.32 -5.16
C ASP A 118 5.43 -21.15 -5.98
N TYR A 119 5.50 -19.91 -5.48
CA TYR A 119 5.05 -18.73 -6.19
C TYR A 119 5.92 -18.45 -7.44
N ASP A 120 5.29 -18.48 -8.62
CA ASP A 120 5.92 -18.11 -9.88
C ASP A 120 6.14 -16.58 -9.97
N ALA A 121 7.36 -16.15 -9.64
CA ALA A 121 7.78 -14.76 -9.73
C ALA A 121 8.28 -14.35 -11.13
N SER A 122 8.19 -15.21 -12.15
CA SER A 122 8.67 -14.91 -13.51
C SER A 122 7.96 -13.68 -14.11
N ARG A 123 6.66 -13.52 -13.81
CA ARG A 123 5.84 -12.40 -14.27
C ARG A 123 6.13 -11.08 -13.56
N THR A 124 6.74 -11.15 -12.39
CA THR A 124 7.06 -9.99 -11.55
C THR A 124 8.55 -9.69 -11.53
N CYS A 125 9.33 -10.31 -12.43
CA CYS A 125 10.79 -10.18 -12.51
C CYS A 125 11.49 -10.49 -11.18
N GLY A 126 10.99 -11.49 -10.44
CA GLY A 126 11.51 -11.87 -9.13
C GLY A 126 11.00 -11.03 -7.96
N TYR A 127 10.14 -10.04 -8.20
CA TYR A 127 9.51 -9.27 -7.13
C TYR A 127 8.47 -10.10 -6.38
N ARG A 128 8.57 -10.15 -5.05
CA ARG A 128 7.73 -10.97 -4.18
C ARG A 128 7.26 -10.18 -2.98
N SER A 129 5.97 -10.23 -2.68
CA SER A 129 5.34 -9.59 -1.54
C SER A 129 4.12 -10.39 -1.10
N VAL A 130 3.69 -10.21 0.15
CA VAL A 130 2.31 -10.56 0.52
C VAL A 130 1.43 -9.36 0.19
N THR A 131 0.30 -9.57 -0.47
CA THR A 131 -0.65 -8.48 -0.76
C THR A 131 -1.96 -8.75 -0.04
N VAL A 132 -2.41 -7.77 0.74
CA VAL A 132 -3.68 -7.80 1.47
C VAL A 132 -4.62 -6.77 0.84
N ASN A 133 -5.78 -7.20 0.38
CA ASN A 133 -6.87 -6.30 0.01
C ASN A 133 -7.85 -6.24 1.18
N MET A 134 -8.15 -5.05 1.67
CA MET A 134 -8.98 -4.84 2.86
C MET A 134 -9.81 -3.56 2.74
N ARG A 135 -10.83 -3.43 3.58
CA ARG A 135 -11.61 -2.20 3.77
C ARG A 135 -11.42 -1.69 5.20
N VAL A 136 -11.45 -0.38 5.37
CA VAL A 136 -11.51 0.26 6.69
C VAL A 136 -12.98 0.56 6.98
N VAL A 137 -13.55 -0.07 8.00
CA VAL A 137 -14.99 0.00 8.33
C VAL A 137 -15.29 0.78 9.62
N SER A 138 -14.36 1.63 10.05
CA SER A 138 -14.53 2.48 11.22
C SER A 138 -15.63 3.55 11.03
N ASP A 139 -16.12 4.09 12.14
CA ASP A 139 -17.08 5.21 12.14
C ASP A 139 -16.60 6.39 11.28
N THR A 140 -15.28 6.66 11.30
CA THR A 140 -14.67 7.72 10.50
C THR A 140 -14.77 7.41 9.01
N ALA A 141 -14.44 6.19 8.60
CA ALA A 141 -14.55 5.78 7.19
C ALA A 141 -15.99 5.83 6.69
N ASN A 142 -16.95 5.43 7.53
CA ASN A 142 -18.38 5.53 7.22
C ASN A 142 -18.85 6.98 7.07
N ARG A 143 -18.43 7.88 7.96
CA ARG A 143 -18.75 9.32 7.86
C ARG A 143 -18.24 9.98 6.58
N PHE A 144 -17.09 9.53 6.07
CA PHE A 144 -16.54 10.00 4.79
C PHE A 144 -17.11 9.22 3.58
N GLY A 145 -17.95 8.20 3.80
CA GLY A 145 -18.55 7.39 2.73
C GLY A 145 -17.54 6.49 2.00
N VAL A 146 -16.44 6.12 2.66
CA VAL A 146 -15.33 5.33 2.08
C VAL A 146 -15.16 3.96 2.73
N ASP A 147 -16.08 3.57 3.62
CA ASP A 147 -16.10 2.28 4.32
C ASP A 147 -16.28 1.07 3.37
N THR A 148 -16.71 1.31 2.14
CA THR A 148 -16.79 0.31 1.08
C THR A 148 -15.56 0.27 0.18
N HIS A 149 -14.66 1.26 0.26
CA HIS A 149 -13.48 1.36 -0.60
C HIS A 149 -12.43 0.31 -0.23
N VAL A 150 -11.85 -0.34 -1.25
CA VAL A 150 -10.81 -1.34 -1.07
C VAL A 150 -9.44 -0.68 -1.14
N CYS A 151 -8.64 -0.91 -0.10
CA CYS A 151 -7.23 -0.54 -0.05
C CYS A 151 -6.37 -1.79 -0.30
N GLU A 152 -5.20 -1.59 -0.93
CA GLU A 152 -4.19 -2.64 -1.10
C GLU A 152 -2.99 -2.37 -0.18
N LEU A 153 -2.66 -3.31 0.70
CA LEU A 153 -1.45 -3.27 1.52
C LEU A 153 -0.46 -4.32 1.01
N GLN A 154 0.74 -3.87 0.65
CA GLN A 154 1.84 -4.75 0.24
C GLN A 154 2.82 -4.93 1.40
N LEU A 155 3.02 -6.16 1.85
CA LEU A 155 3.99 -6.50 2.88
C LEU A 155 5.24 -7.06 2.21
N LEU A 156 6.36 -6.40 2.41
CA LEU A 156 7.60 -6.64 1.67
C LEU A 156 8.73 -6.97 2.63
N LEU A 157 9.56 -7.95 2.30
CA LEU A 157 10.84 -8.10 3.00
C LEU A 157 11.80 -7.01 2.55
N LEU A 158 12.65 -6.54 3.45
CA LEU A 158 13.65 -5.51 3.19
C LEU A 158 14.57 -5.90 2.02
N SER A 159 14.92 -7.19 1.94
CA SER A 159 15.69 -7.76 0.82
C SER A 159 15.01 -7.55 -0.55
N PHE A 160 13.67 -7.61 -0.61
CA PHE A 160 12.89 -7.33 -1.82
C PHE A 160 12.60 -5.83 -2.00
N ALA A 161 12.54 -5.05 -0.93
CA ALA A 161 12.37 -3.60 -0.98
C ALA A 161 13.57 -2.92 -1.66
N VAL A 162 14.79 -3.33 -1.32
CA VAL A 162 16.02 -2.86 -1.96
C VAL A 162 16.01 -3.18 -3.47
N GLN A 163 15.48 -4.33 -3.88
CA GLN A 163 15.33 -4.63 -5.31
C GLN A 163 14.28 -3.76 -6.01
N LYS A 164 13.22 -3.35 -5.30
CA LYS A 164 12.16 -2.46 -5.82
C LYS A 164 12.72 -1.08 -6.16
N SER A 165 13.62 -0.53 -5.34
CA SER A 165 14.23 0.79 -5.54
C SER A 165 15.32 0.82 -6.61
N LEU A 166 16.06 -0.28 -6.83
CA LEU A 166 17.17 -0.38 -7.79
C LEU A 166 16.75 -0.52 -9.27
N GLY A 167 15.73 0.21 -9.73
CA GLY A 167 15.34 0.26 -11.15
C GLY A 167 14.48 -0.92 -11.65
N SER A 168 13.89 -1.71 -10.73
CA SER A 168 12.97 -2.80 -11.08
C SER A 168 11.73 -2.31 -11.84
N HIS A 169 11.25 -1.08 -11.57
CA HIS A 169 10.12 -0.51 -12.31
C HIS A 169 10.37 -0.40 -13.83
N ALA A 170 11.59 -0.04 -14.23
CA ALA A 170 11.97 0.04 -15.64
C ALA A 170 12.03 -1.35 -16.29
N ARG A 171 12.55 -2.36 -15.58
CA ARG A 171 12.59 -3.75 -16.05
C ARG A 171 11.19 -4.36 -16.15
N TYR A 172 10.35 -4.17 -15.13
CA TYR A 172 8.95 -4.60 -15.14
C TYR A 172 8.17 -3.94 -16.28
N THR A 173 8.33 -2.64 -16.47
CA THR A 173 7.67 -1.92 -17.58
C THR A 173 8.06 -2.51 -18.93
N ARG A 174 9.36 -2.77 -19.15
CA ARG A 174 9.85 -3.39 -20.39
C ARG A 174 9.29 -4.78 -20.61
N VAL A 175 9.29 -5.64 -19.59
CA VAL A 175 8.77 -7.02 -19.70
C VAL A 175 7.25 -7.03 -19.88
N ARG A 176 6.52 -6.12 -19.21
CA ARG A 176 5.07 -5.96 -19.36
C ARG A 176 4.70 -5.49 -20.77
N ASP A 177 5.37 -4.45 -21.26
CA ASP A 177 5.07 -3.88 -22.58
C ASP A 177 5.34 -4.90 -23.71
N LEU A 178 6.38 -5.74 -23.56
CA LEU A 178 6.65 -6.86 -24.49
C LEU A 178 5.55 -7.93 -24.50
N ARG A 179 4.75 -8.03 -23.43
CA ARG A 179 3.67 -9.01 -23.29
C ARG A 179 2.31 -8.46 -23.74
N GLY A 180 2.23 -7.17 -24.09
CA GLY A 180 0.96 -6.52 -24.43
C GLY A 180 0.01 -6.32 -23.25
N GLU A 181 0.53 -6.41 -22.01
CA GLU A 181 -0.20 -6.16 -20.75
C GLU A 181 -0.16 -4.67 -20.33
#